data_AF-A0A6N7C0R1-F1
#
_entry.id   AF-A0A6N7C0R1-F1
#
_cell.length_a   1.000
_cell.length_b   1.000
_cell.length_c   1.000
_cell.angle_alpha   90.00
_cell.angle_beta   90.00
_cell.angle_gamma   90.00
#
_symmetry.space_group_name_H-M   'P 1'
#
loop_
_entity.id
_entity.type
_entity.pdbx_description
1 polymer ?
#
loop_
_entity_poly.entity_id
_entity_poly.type
_entity_poly.pdbx_seq_one_letter_code
_entity_poly.pdbx_strand_id
1 'polypeptide(L)' 'MSNTNNDTSDIKKAAEQADNQQIEKNLNDDKNVDTPEKLSEEEQTSFIDEELRTDK' A
#
# COMPACT_ATOMS: atom_id res chain seq x y z
N MET A 1 -3.80 39.82 11.66
CA MET A 1 -2.65 38.95 11.32
C MET A 1 -3.18 37.54 11.24
N SER A 2 -3.08 36.86 10.09
CA SER A 2 -3.45 35.44 9.99
C SER A 2 -2.40 34.61 10.68
N ASN A 3 -2.69 34.15 11.89
CA ASN A 3 -1.98 33.00 12.43
C ASN A 3 -2.67 31.78 11.83
N THR A 4 -2.14 31.27 10.71
CA THR A 4 -2.48 29.93 10.23
C THR A 4 -1.97 28.97 11.29
N ASN A 5 -2.81 28.68 12.28
CA ASN A 5 -2.52 27.72 13.34
C ASN A 5 -2.36 26.36 12.68
N ASN A 6 -1.10 25.96 12.51
CA ASN A 6 -0.65 24.65 12.04
C ASN A 6 -0.92 23.54 13.09
N ASP A 7 -1.87 23.74 13.99
CA ASP A 7 -2.26 22.82 15.05
C ASP A 7 -3.42 21.90 14.62
N THR A 8 -4.05 22.20 13.49
CA THR A 8 -5.08 21.34 12.89
C THR A 8 -4.62 20.60 11.64
N SER A 9 -3.34 20.72 11.26
CA SER A 9 -2.79 20.09 10.07
C SER A 9 -3.00 18.59 10.11
N ASP A 10 -3.66 18.06 9.08
CA ASP A 10 -3.96 16.63 8.95
C ASP A 10 -2.70 15.78 9.04
N ILE A 11 -1.54 16.34 8.65
CA ILE A 11 -0.23 15.70 8.76
C ILE A 11 0.16 15.48 10.23
N LYS A 12 -0.05 16.46 11.13
CA LYS A 12 0.24 16.29 12.56
C LYS A 12 -0.73 15.31 13.22
N LYS A 13 -2.01 15.37 12.87
CA LYS A 13 -3.03 14.42 13.36
C LYS A 13 -2.72 13.00 12.92
N ALA A 14 -2.33 12.79 11.66
CA ALA A 14 -1.94 11.47 11.17
C ALA A 14 -0.69 10.94 11.88
N ALA A 15 0.29 11.81 12.18
CA ALA A 15 1.49 11.43 12.93
C ALA A 15 1.21 11.09 14.41
N GLU A 16 0.26 11.76 15.05
CA GLU A 16 -0.15 11.48 16.44
C GLU A 16 -1.09 10.26 16.55
N GLN A 17 -1.90 10.00 15.52
CA GLN A 17 -2.79 8.85 15.44
C GLN A 17 -2.13 7.59 14.86
N ALA A 18 -0.94 7.75 14.26
CA ALA A 18 -0.08 6.65 13.86
C ALA A 18 0.40 5.92 15.11
N ASP A 19 -0.32 4.86 15.47
CA ASP A 19 0.07 3.98 16.56
C ASP A 19 1.35 3.24 16.18
N ASN A 20 2.49 3.70 16.71
CA ASN A 20 3.81 3.09 16.48
C ASN A 20 3.80 1.58 16.75
N GLN A 21 2.99 1.10 17.70
CA GLN A 21 2.86 -0.33 17.99
C GLN A 21 2.12 -1.07 16.86
N GLN A 22 1.13 -0.43 16.24
CA GLN A 22 0.42 -0.99 15.09
C GLN A 22 1.27 -0.97 13.82
N ILE A 23 2.10 0.05 13.64
CA ILE A 23 3.07 0.14 12.54
C ILE A 23 4.13 -0.95 12.68
N GLU A 24 4.72 -1.12 13.87
CA GLU A 24 5.66 -2.23 14.15
C GLU A 24 5.01 -3.60 13.94
N LYS A 25 3.76 -3.80 14.40
CA LYS A 25 3.00 -5.04 14.14
C LYS A 25 2.71 -5.27 12.65
N ASN A 26 2.54 -4.20 11.88
CA ASN A 26 2.30 -4.29 10.43
C ASN A 26 3.59 -4.51 9.63
N LEU A 27 4.73 -4.04 10.13
CA LEU A 27 6.06 -4.20 9.55
C LEU A 27 6.73 -5.52 9.92
N ASN A 28 6.21 -6.26 10.90
CA ASN A 28 6.69 -7.60 11.18
C ASN A 28 6.43 -8.50 9.95
N ASP A 29 7.50 -8.96 9.32
CA ASP A 29 7.49 -9.82 8.13
C ASP A 29 6.79 -11.18 8.35
N ASP A 30 6.60 -11.57 9.61
CA ASP A 30 5.84 -12.77 10.01
C ASP A 30 4.32 -12.59 9.97
N LYS A 31 3.83 -11.41 9.56
CA LYS A 31 2.40 -11.19 9.37
C LYS A 31 1.94 -11.98 8.15
N ASN A 32 1.22 -13.08 8.39
CA ASN A 32 0.37 -13.71 7.38
C ASN A 32 -0.70 -12.69 6.96
N VAL A 33 -0.37 -11.86 5.97
CA VAL A 33 -1.34 -11.07 5.24
C VAL A 33 -2.04 -12.00 4.26
N ASP A 34 -3.36 -11.87 4.12
CA ASP A 34 -4.10 -12.62 3.12
C ASP A 34 -3.51 -12.29 1.75
N THR A 35 -2.77 -13.25 1.20
CA THR A 35 -2.31 -13.16 -0.18
C THR A 35 -3.52 -13.38 -1.08
N PRO A 36 -3.59 -12.72 -2.25
CA PRO A 36 -4.60 -13.04 -3.24
C PRO A 36 -4.67 -14.53 -3.51
N GLU A 37 -5.87 -15.04 -3.75
CA GLU A 37 -6.05 -16.42 -4.17
C GLU A 37 -5.22 -16.69 -5.42
N LYS A 38 -4.50 -17.82 -5.42
CA LYS A 38 -3.71 -18.21 -6.58
C LYS A 38 -4.65 -18.68 -7.67
N LEU A 39 -4.56 -18.03 -8.83
CA LEU A 39 -5.28 -18.45 -10.02
C LEU A 39 -4.80 -19.84 -10.47
N SER A 40 -5.74 -20.69 -10.89
CA SER A 40 -5.43 -21.93 -11.60
C SER A 40 -4.79 -21.63 -12.96
N GLU A 41 -4.14 -22.62 -13.58
CA GLU A 41 -3.48 -22.45 -14.89
C GLU A 41 -4.47 -22.00 -15.98
N GLU A 42 -5.73 -22.43 -15.89
CA GLU A 42 -6.80 -22.06 -16.82
C GLU A 42 -7.26 -20.61 -16.65
N GLU A 43 -7.14 -20.07 -15.43
CA GLU A 43 -7.51 -18.68 -15.10
C GLU A 43 -6.35 -17.70 -15.34
N GLN A 44 -5.13 -18.21 -15.48
CA GLN A 44 -3.95 -17.38 -15.77
C GLN A 44 -3.94 -16.97 -17.24
N THR A 45 -4.17 -15.70 -17.51
CA THR A 45 -3.88 -15.13 -18.83
C THR A 45 -2.37 -15.04 -19.01
N SER A 46 -1.85 -15.69 -20.06
CA SER A 46 -0.44 -15.53 -20.42
C SER A 46 -0.12 -14.07 -20.74
N PHE A 47 1.11 -13.66 -20.43
CA PHE A 47 1.59 -12.35 -20.85
C PHE A 47 1.58 -12.27 -22.38
N ILE A 48 1.31 -11.07 -22.92
CA ILE A 48 1.46 -10.83 -24.35
C ILE A 48 2.92 -10.97 -24.74
N ASP A 49 3.17 -11.54 -25.92
CA ASP A 49 4.52 -11.65 -26.46
C ASP A 49 5.17 -10.26 -26.55
N GLU A 50 6.45 -10.19 -26.22
CA GLU A 50 7.22 -8.93 -26.23
C GLU A 50 7.26 -8.26 -27.61
N GLU A 51 7.05 -9.02 -28.70
CA GLU A 51 6.93 -8.50 -30.06
C GLU A 51 5.58 -7.83 -30.34
N LEU A 52 4.51 -8.23 -29.63
CA LEU A 52 3.15 -7.68 -29.76
C LEU A 52 2.90 -6.49 -28.83
N ARG A 53 3.83 -6.20 -27.92
CA ARG A 53 3.79 -5.04 -27.04
C ARG A 53 3.93 -3.74 -27.82
N THR A 54 2.93 -2.88 -27.72
CA THR A 54 2.89 -1.56 -28.37
C THR A 54 3.31 -0.42 -27.45
N ASP A 55 3.58 -0.70 -26.18
CA ASP A 55 3.97 0.25 -25.13
C ASP A 55 5.48 0.54 -25.09
N LYS A 56 6.21 0.22 -26.16
CA LYS A 56 7.64 0.52 -26.33
C LYS A 56 7.91 1.98 -26.70
#